data_AF-A0A419W551-F1
#
_entry.id   AF-A0A419W551-F1
#
_cell.length_a   1.000
_cell.length_b   1.000
_cell.length_c   1.000
_cell.angle_alpha   90.00
_cell.angle_beta   90.00
_cell.angle_gamma   90.00
#
_symmetry.space_group_name_H-M   'P 1'
#
loop_
_entity.id
_entity.type
_entity.pdbx_description
1 polymer ?
#
loop_
_entity_poly.entity_id
_entity_poly.type
_entity_poly.pdbx_seq_one_letter_code
_entity_poly.pdbx_strand_id
1 'polypeptide(L)'
;MTHVESFLNELNNSIQADQTNGNKQQNTGLIQFIASTKNSLDNLQSYLDNKQVAQFYQEIGELKFMIEYSDEVHKNWLLIRAYSGALARLSLEVSMKHASDVSSYYEIQYGRRRILKEESWFEQLRWEFLDELKTLDDDAKLTRFLNKQHKKLNSCFQVYKSELMLFLESLNKQ
;
A
#
# COMPACT_ATOMS: atom_id res chain seq x y z
N MET A 1 -4.30 -27.30 0.06
CA MET A 1 -4.99 -26.25 0.81
C MET A 1 -4.76 -24.96 0.06
N THR A 2 -5.81 -24.30 -0.41
CA THR A 2 -5.71 -23.00 -1.11
C THR A 2 -5.47 -21.88 -0.10
N HIS A 3 -4.96 -20.71 -0.52
CA HIS A 3 -4.82 -19.55 0.37
C HIS A 3 -6.16 -19.14 1.01
N VAL A 4 -7.26 -19.32 0.28
CA VAL A 4 -8.63 -19.13 0.77
C VAL A 4 -8.97 -20.11 1.90
N GLU A 5 -8.69 -21.41 1.70
CA GLU A 5 -8.91 -22.43 2.73
C GLU A 5 -8.03 -22.22 3.97
N SER A 6 -6.79 -21.75 3.78
CA SER A 6 -5.88 -21.43 4.89
C SER A 6 -6.40 -20.24 5.71
N PHE A 7 -6.83 -19.17 5.03
CA PHE A 7 -7.40 -18.00 5.70
C PHE A 7 -8.70 -18.33 6.42
N LEU A 8 -9.61 -19.08 5.78
CA LEU A 8 -10.84 -19.50 6.44
C LEU A 8 -10.56 -20.39 7.65
N ASN A 9 -9.55 -21.27 7.58
CA ASN A 9 -9.13 -22.06 8.74
C ASN A 9 -8.56 -21.18 9.87
N GLU A 10 -7.73 -20.19 9.58
CA GLU A 10 -7.20 -19.26 10.58
C GLU A 10 -8.30 -18.36 11.18
N LEU A 11 -9.18 -17.82 10.34
CA LEU A 11 -10.33 -17.04 10.76
C LEU A 11 -11.26 -17.89 11.63
N ASN A 12 -11.55 -19.13 11.22
CA ASN A 12 -12.37 -20.06 11.99
C ASN A 12 -11.73 -20.45 13.33
N ASN A 13 -10.41 -20.68 13.36
CA ASN A 13 -9.69 -20.98 14.59
C ASN A 13 -9.68 -19.78 15.55
N SER A 14 -9.59 -18.55 15.02
CA SER A 14 -9.69 -17.33 15.82
C SER A 14 -11.10 -17.09 16.38
N ILE A 15 -12.15 -17.43 15.62
CA ILE A 15 -13.55 -17.29 16.05
C ILE A 15 -13.96 -18.42 17.02
N GLN A 16 -13.46 -19.64 16.84
CA GLN A 16 -13.77 -20.79 17.71
C GLN A 16 -13.13 -20.69 19.10
N ALA A 17 -12.06 -19.91 19.25
CA ALA A 17 -11.49 -19.62 20.57
C ALA A 17 -12.47 -18.85 21.47
N ASP A 18 -13.48 -18.17 20.91
CA ASP A 18 -14.31 -17.21 21.64
C ASP A 18 -15.78 -17.59 21.90
N GLN A 19 -16.40 -18.61 21.26
CA GLN A 19 -17.74 -19.12 21.69
C GLN A 19 -18.31 -20.36 20.93
N THR A 20 -19.16 -21.10 21.65
CA THR A 20 -19.77 -22.43 21.39
C THR A 20 -20.90 -22.53 20.34
N ASN A 21 -21.13 -21.55 19.45
CA ASN A 21 -22.23 -21.57 18.48
C ASN A 21 -21.75 -21.48 17.01
N GLY A 22 -21.28 -22.61 16.49
CA GLY A 22 -20.31 -22.68 15.41
C GLY A 22 -20.70 -22.32 13.97
N ASN A 23 -21.96 -22.11 13.57
CA ASN A 23 -22.28 -21.91 12.13
C ASN A 23 -22.96 -20.57 11.75
N LYS A 24 -23.74 -19.93 12.64
CA LYS A 24 -24.41 -18.65 12.33
C LYS A 24 -23.52 -17.41 12.59
N GLN A 25 -22.65 -17.48 13.60
CA GLN A 25 -21.70 -16.40 13.91
C GLN A 25 -20.54 -16.33 12.90
N GLN A 26 -20.06 -17.47 12.39
CA GLN A 26 -18.99 -17.52 11.39
C GLN A 26 -19.34 -16.76 10.11
N ASN A 27 -20.55 -16.98 9.59
CA ASN A 27 -21.01 -16.30 8.38
C ASN A 27 -21.18 -14.79 8.60
N THR A 28 -21.57 -14.37 9.81
CA THR A 28 -21.71 -12.94 10.16
C THR A 28 -20.34 -12.25 10.26
N GLY A 29 -19.34 -12.91 10.85
CA GLY A 29 -17.97 -12.38 10.96
C GLY A 29 -17.29 -12.22 9.59
N LEU A 30 -17.45 -13.21 8.70
CA LEU A 30 -16.93 -13.14 7.34
C LEU A 30 -17.59 -12.01 6.53
N ILE A 31 -18.92 -11.88 6.62
CA ILE A 31 -19.66 -10.78 5.95
C ILE A 31 -19.18 -9.41 6.46
N GLN A 32 -19.01 -9.25 7.77
CA GLN A 32 -18.50 -8.02 8.37
C GLN A 32 -17.07 -7.71 7.93
N PHE A 33 -16.19 -8.72 7.90
CA PHE A 33 -14.82 -8.59 7.42
C PHE A 33 -14.78 -8.12 5.96
N ILE A 34 -15.56 -8.75 5.08
CA ILE A 34 -15.62 -8.41 3.67
C ILE A 34 -16.16 -6.98 3.49
N ALA A 35 -17.24 -6.61 4.19
CA ALA A 35 -17.81 -5.28 4.12
C ALA A 35 -16.83 -4.20 4.63
N SER A 36 -16.19 -4.46 5.78
CA SER A 36 -15.21 -3.54 6.37
C SER A 36 -14.01 -3.35 5.45
N THR A 37 -13.46 -4.43 4.89
CA THR A 37 -12.31 -4.34 3.98
C THR A 37 -12.65 -3.56 2.71
N LYS A 38 -13.84 -3.77 2.15
CA LYS A 38 -14.32 -2.98 0.99
C LYS A 38 -14.42 -1.49 1.34
N ASN A 39 -15.00 -1.16 2.47
CA ASN A 39 -15.10 0.23 2.94
C ASN A 39 -13.71 0.86 3.12
N SER A 40 -12.75 0.15 3.70
CA SER A 40 -11.36 0.62 3.82
C SER A 40 -10.74 0.89 2.44
N LEU A 41 -10.94 0.01 1.46
CA LEU A 41 -10.44 0.20 0.09
C LEU A 41 -11.08 1.41 -0.62
N ASP A 42 -12.36 1.68 -0.37
CA ASP A 42 -13.05 2.85 -0.91
C ASP A 42 -12.59 4.15 -0.24
N ASN A 43 -12.38 4.13 1.09
CA ASN A 43 -11.81 5.28 1.81
C ASN A 43 -10.39 5.59 1.32
N LEU A 44 -9.55 4.57 1.15
CA LEU A 44 -8.20 4.71 0.59
C LEU A 44 -8.25 5.30 -0.83
N GLN A 45 -9.18 4.86 -1.67
CA GLN A 45 -9.37 5.46 -2.99
C GLN A 45 -9.71 6.95 -2.89
N SER A 46 -10.67 7.28 -2.03
CA SER A 46 -11.10 8.67 -1.79
C SER A 46 -9.94 9.56 -1.35
N TYR A 47 -9.06 9.07 -0.46
CA TYR A 47 -7.87 9.83 -0.06
C TYR A 47 -6.93 10.12 -1.23
N LEU A 48 -6.71 9.16 -2.13
CA LEU A 48 -5.91 9.41 -3.34
C LEU A 48 -6.61 10.39 -4.26
N ASP A 49 -7.91 10.24 -4.52
CA ASP A 49 -8.64 11.12 -5.43
C ASP A 49 -8.64 12.59 -4.92
N ASN A 50 -8.64 12.77 -3.60
CA ASN A 50 -8.56 14.07 -2.92
C ASN A 50 -7.13 14.56 -2.64
N LYS A 51 -6.09 13.86 -3.15
CA LYS A 51 -4.66 14.16 -2.90
C LYS A 51 -4.24 14.16 -1.43
N GLN A 52 -4.97 13.45 -0.56
CA GLN A 52 -4.70 13.28 0.86
C GLN A 52 -3.72 12.11 1.10
N VAL A 53 -2.51 12.22 0.52
CA VAL A 53 -1.52 11.12 0.53
C VAL A 53 -1.04 10.75 1.93
N ALA A 54 -1.00 11.71 2.85
CA ALA A 54 -0.60 11.46 4.24
C ALA A 54 -1.62 10.57 4.97
N GLN A 55 -2.92 10.85 4.81
CA GLN A 55 -4.01 10.03 5.34
C GLN A 55 -4.01 8.65 4.69
N PHE A 56 -3.88 8.59 3.35
CA PHE A 56 -3.72 7.31 2.65
C PHE A 56 -2.57 6.48 3.21
N TYR A 57 -1.40 7.09 3.43
CA TYR A 57 -0.24 6.42 4.01
C TYR A 57 -0.54 5.91 5.42
N GLN A 58 -1.24 6.64 6.28
CA GLN A 58 -1.56 6.13 7.62
C GLN A 58 -2.48 4.90 7.55
N GLU A 59 -3.54 5.00 6.76
CA GLU A 59 -4.66 4.05 6.72
C GLU A 59 -4.31 2.75 5.95
N ILE A 60 -3.47 2.81 4.90
CA ILE A 60 -3.02 1.59 4.19
C ILE A 60 -2.23 0.64 5.09
N GLY A 61 -1.70 1.16 6.21
CA GLY A 61 -1.05 0.37 7.25
C GLY A 61 -1.97 -0.65 7.91
N GLU A 62 -3.26 -0.35 8.02
CA GLU A 62 -4.24 -1.24 8.64
C GLU A 62 -4.45 -2.51 7.81
N LEU A 63 -4.28 -2.44 6.49
CA LEU A 63 -4.40 -3.58 5.58
C LEU A 63 -3.11 -4.42 5.45
N LYS A 64 -2.10 -4.19 6.30
CA LYS A 64 -0.83 -4.93 6.24
C LYS A 64 -1.03 -6.45 6.36
N PHE A 65 -1.98 -6.90 7.18
CA PHE A 65 -2.23 -8.34 7.35
C PHE A 65 -2.68 -9.02 6.05
N MET A 66 -3.24 -8.26 5.09
CA MET A 66 -3.69 -8.80 3.81
C MET A 66 -2.53 -9.32 2.93
N ILE A 67 -1.28 -8.97 3.23
CA ILE A 67 -0.11 -9.41 2.45
C ILE A 67 0.11 -10.93 2.50
N GLU A 68 -0.43 -11.61 3.51
CA GLU A 68 -0.23 -13.05 3.71
C GLU A 68 -1.01 -13.89 2.69
N TYR A 69 -1.96 -13.29 1.97
CA TYR A 69 -2.83 -14.01 1.05
C TYR A 69 -2.21 -14.31 -0.30
N SER A 70 -1.24 -13.51 -0.73
CA SER A 70 -0.59 -13.67 -2.04
C SER A 70 0.70 -12.87 -2.10
N ASP A 71 1.71 -13.44 -2.75
CA ASP A 71 2.97 -12.76 -3.02
C ASP A 71 2.78 -11.48 -3.85
N GLU A 72 1.81 -11.45 -4.76
CA GLU A 72 1.45 -10.29 -5.57
C GLU A 72 0.86 -9.18 -4.69
N VAL A 73 -0.08 -9.52 -3.80
CA VAL A 73 -0.65 -8.58 -2.84
C VAL A 73 0.44 -8.03 -1.92
N HIS A 74 1.36 -8.88 -1.47
CA HIS A 74 2.50 -8.47 -0.66
C HIS A 74 3.41 -7.48 -1.41
N LYS A 75 3.83 -7.82 -2.63
CA LYS A 75 4.67 -6.97 -3.50
C LYS A 75 4.00 -5.61 -3.75
N ASN A 76 2.72 -5.62 -4.09
CA ASN A 76 1.96 -4.40 -4.36
C ASN A 76 1.78 -3.54 -3.11
N TRP A 77 1.49 -4.15 -1.96
CA TRP A 77 1.38 -3.42 -0.69
C TRP A 77 2.70 -2.73 -0.32
N LEU A 78 3.84 -3.43 -0.42
CA LEU A 78 5.16 -2.84 -0.15
C LEU A 78 5.45 -1.66 -1.08
N LEU A 79 5.12 -1.78 -2.36
CA LEU A 79 5.27 -0.72 -3.35
C LEU A 79 4.45 0.52 -2.97
N ILE A 80 3.16 0.33 -2.75
CA ILE A 80 2.21 1.40 -2.41
C ILE A 80 2.62 2.07 -1.10
N ARG A 81 3.01 1.28 -0.10
CA ARG A 81 3.46 1.76 1.22
C ARG A 81 4.70 2.65 1.10
N ALA A 82 5.69 2.24 0.30
CA ALA A 82 6.91 3.01 0.10
C ALA A 82 6.65 4.31 -0.69
N TYR A 83 5.89 4.22 -1.79
CA TYR A 83 5.56 5.38 -2.63
C TYR A 83 4.75 6.42 -1.87
N SER A 84 3.69 5.99 -1.18
CA SER A 84 2.86 6.89 -0.38
C SER A 84 3.64 7.54 0.76
N GLY A 85 4.59 6.82 1.39
CA GLY A 85 5.43 7.39 2.45
C GLY A 85 6.36 8.48 1.94
N ALA A 86 7.03 8.24 0.82
CA ALA A 86 7.91 9.24 0.19
C ALA A 86 7.11 10.48 -0.23
N LEU A 87 5.93 10.28 -0.84
CA LEU A 87 5.07 11.38 -1.27
C LEU A 87 4.45 12.15 -0.12
N ALA A 88 4.01 11.48 0.94
CA ALA A 88 3.51 12.12 2.15
C ALA A 88 4.59 13.04 2.75
N ARG A 89 5.84 12.56 2.81
CA ARG A 89 6.97 13.35 3.33
C ARG A 89 7.28 14.57 2.47
N LEU A 90 7.30 14.43 1.15
CA LEU A 90 7.51 15.55 0.22
C LEU A 90 6.35 16.55 0.22
N SER A 91 5.13 16.10 0.51
CA SER A 91 3.93 16.95 0.49
C SER A 91 3.78 17.82 1.75
N LEU A 92 4.60 17.59 2.79
CA LEU A 92 4.62 18.44 3.99
C LEU A 92 5.03 19.88 3.67
N GLU A 93 5.99 20.04 2.76
CA GLU A 93 6.47 21.34 2.30
C GLU A 93 6.93 21.20 0.84
N VAL A 94 6.24 21.84 -0.09
CA VAL A 94 6.62 21.81 -1.51
C VAL A 94 7.67 22.89 -1.78
N SER A 95 8.92 22.58 -1.42
CA SER A 95 10.08 23.42 -1.71
C SER A 95 11.28 22.59 -2.15
N MET A 96 12.11 23.11 -3.06
CA MET A 96 13.35 22.44 -3.47
C MET A 96 14.30 22.14 -2.29
N LYS A 97 14.31 23.00 -1.27
CA LYS A 97 15.10 22.79 -0.05
C LYS A 97 14.63 21.53 0.68
N HIS A 98 13.33 21.43 0.97
CA HIS A 98 12.75 20.27 1.63
C HIS A 98 12.90 18.99 0.79
N ALA A 99 12.73 19.08 -0.53
CA ALA A 99 12.94 17.96 -1.44
C ALA A 99 14.38 17.40 -1.35
N SER A 100 15.38 18.28 -1.27
CA SER A 100 16.78 17.90 -1.05
C SER A 100 17.00 17.22 0.31
N ASP A 101 16.38 17.75 1.37
CA ASP A 101 16.45 17.16 2.72
C ASP A 101 15.81 15.76 2.75
N VAL A 102 14.68 15.59 2.06
CA VAL A 102 14.01 14.29 1.92
C VAL A 102 14.88 13.31 1.12
N SER A 103 15.44 13.73 -0.01
CA SER A 103 16.38 12.88 -0.78
C SER A 103 17.54 12.41 0.09
N SER A 104 18.17 13.34 0.82
CA SER A 104 19.31 13.06 1.70
C SER A 104 18.95 12.09 2.83
N TYR A 105 17.77 12.25 3.43
CA TYR A 105 17.24 11.32 4.42
C TYR A 105 17.16 9.89 3.87
N TYR A 106 16.58 9.70 2.69
CA TYR A 106 16.47 8.38 2.06
C TYR A 106 17.85 7.78 1.72
N GLU A 107 18.79 8.59 1.22
CA GLU A 107 20.16 8.09 0.97
C GLU A 107 20.89 7.62 2.22
N ILE A 108 20.69 8.30 3.36
CA ILE A 108 21.28 7.91 4.64
C ILE A 108 20.67 6.60 5.14
N GLN A 109 19.34 6.49 5.10
CA GLN A 109 18.61 5.32 5.63
C GLN A 109 18.90 4.05 4.84
N TYR A 110 18.94 4.13 3.51
CA TYR A 110 19.09 2.97 2.63
C TYR A 110 20.54 2.75 2.15
N GLY A 111 21.45 3.63 2.56
CA GLY A 111 22.83 3.67 2.09
C GLY A 111 22.97 4.30 0.70
N ARG A 112 24.13 4.91 0.43
CA ARG A 112 24.46 5.47 -0.89
C ARG A 112 24.42 4.35 -1.94
N ARG A 113 23.68 4.57 -3.04
CA ARG A 113 23.60 3.80 -4.30
C ARG A 113 24.50 2.55 -4.31
N ARG A 114 24.11 1.49 -3.59
CA ARG A 114 24.86 0.23 -3.56
C ARG A 114 24.48 -0.63 -4.76
N ILE A 115 25.38 -1.57 -5.09
CA ILE A 115 25.36 -2.54 -6.20
C ILE A 115 24.01 -3.31 -6.37
N LEU A 116 23.13 -3.27 -5.37
CA LEU A 116 21.84 -3.98 -5.31
C LEU A 116 20.73 -3.39 -6.21
N LYS A 117 20.98 -2.32 -6.99
CA LYS A 117 19.97 -1.69 -7.87
C LYS A 117 19.35 -2.71 -8.85
N GLU A 118 20.13 -3.68 -9.29
CA GLU A 118 19.72 -4.71 -10.25
C GLU A 118 19.21 -6.00 -9.57
N GLU A 119 19.28 -6.09 -8.25
CA GLU A 119 18.90 -7.31 -7.52
C GLU A 119 17.41 -7.39 -7.20
N SER A 120 16.70 -6.26 -7.20
CA SER A 120 15.28 -6.21 -6.90
C SER A 120 14.55 -5.10 -7.66
N TRP A 121 13.44 -5.46 -8.31
CA TRP A 121 12.56 -4.53 -9.01
C TRP A 121 12.08 -3.38 -8.11
N PHE A 122 11.88 -3.65 -6.81
CA PHE A 122 11.46 -2.65 -5.82
C PHE A 122 12.58 -1.65 -5.51
N GLU A 123 13.83 -2.12 -5.42
CA GLU A 123 15.01 -1.26 -5.26
C GLU A 123 15.21 -0.38 -6.48
N GLN A 124 15.05 -0.93 -7.69
CA GLN A 124 15.11 -0.17 -8.93
C GLN A 124 14.12 1.01 -8.91
N LEU A 125 12.84 0.75 -8.59
CA LEU A 125 11.80 1.79 -8.54
C LEU A 125 12.07 2.86 -7.49
N ARG A 126 12.69 2.50 -6.36
CA ARG A 126 13.09 3.47 -5.33
C ARG A 126 14.20 4.39 -5.86
N TRP A 127 15.21 3.82 -6.49
CA TRP A 127 16.33 4.61 -7.04
C TRP A 127 15.90 5.48 -8.21
N GLU A 128 15.01 5.01 -9.08
CA GLU A 128 14.41 5.84 -10.14
C GLU A 128 13.69 7.07 -9.56
N PHE A 129 12.93 6.89 -8.47
CA PHE A 129 12.26 8.00 -7.79
C PHE A 129 13.28 9.01 -7.23
N LEU A 130 14.31 8.55 -6.53
CA LEU A 130 15.33 9.42 -5.94
C LEU A 130 16.20 10.11 -7.00
N ASP A 131 16.54 9.40 -8.08
CA ASP A 131 17.30 9.95 -9.19
C ASP A 131 16.48 11.06 -9.89
N GLU A 132 15.21 10.82 -10.18
CA GLU A 132 14.33 11.84 -10.78
C GLU A 132 14.17 13.05 -9.84
N LEU A 133 13.98 12.84 -8.54
CA LEU A 133 13.87 13.91 -7.53
C LEU A 133 15.12 14.81 -7.50
N LYS A 134 16.32 14.25 -7.66
CA LYS A 134 17.59 15.00 -7.68
C LYS A 134 17.81 15.82 -8.95
N THR A 135 17.16 15.45 -10.06
CA THR A 135 17.30 16.21 -11.32
C THR A 135 16.42 17.46 -11.39
N LEU A 136 15.57 17.66 -10.37
CA LEU A 136 14.72 18.84 -10.28
C LEU A 136 15.55 20.04 -9.83
N ASP A 137 15.28 21.21 -10.42
CA ASP A 137 15.99 22.47 -10.17
C ASP A 137 15.05 23.62 -9.81
N ASP A 138 13.73 23.40 -9.84
CA ASP A 138 12.71 24.42 -9.54
C ASP A 138 11.41 23.81 -8.95
N ASP A 139 10.66 24.65 -8.22
CA ASP A 139 9.42 24.23 -7.54
C ASP A 139 8.29 23.83 -8.51
N ALA A 140 8.31 24.31 -9.76
CA ALA A 140 7.33 23.94 -10.78
C ALA A 140 7.58 22.52 -11.31
N LYS A 141 8.84 22.10 -11.46
CA LYS A 141 9.25 20.74 -11.74
C LYS A 141 8.95 19.82 -10.57
N LEU A 142 9.17 20.27 -9.32
CA LEU A 142 8.75 19.53 -8.13
C LEU A 142 7.24 19.29 -8.09
N THR A 143 6.44 20.31 -8.37
CA THR A 143 4.98 20.18 -8.44
C THR A 143 4.54 19.19 -9.54
N ARG A 144 5.17 19.24 -10.72
CA ARG A 144 4.91 18.28 -11.81
C ARG A 144 5.32 16.86 -11.43
N PHE A 145 6.48 16.71 -10.79
CA PHE A 145 6.97 15.44 -10.26
C PHE A 145 5.97 14.85 -9.27
N LEU A 146 5.54 15.62 -8.25
CA LEU A 146 4.55 15.16 -7.26
C LEU A 146 3.24 14.72 -7.90
N ASN A 147 2.72 15.47 -8.88
CA ASN A 147 1.52 15.08 -9.61
C ASN A 147 1.72 13.80 -10.44
N LYS A 148 2.88 13.61 -11.08
CA LYS A 148 3.23 12.38 -11.81
C LYS A 148 3.28 11.19 -10.86
N GLN A 149 3.97 11.33 -9.74
CA GLN A 149 4.12 10.26 -8.76
C GLN A 149 2.80 9.93 -8.07
N HIS A 150 1.94 10.91 -7.82
CA HIS A 150 0.58 10.69 -7.33
C HIS A 150 -0.25 9.82 -8.30
N LYS A 151 -0.21 10.13 -9.61
CA LYS A 151 -0.88 9.30 -10.63
C LYS A 151 -0.34 7.87 -10.65
N LYS A 152 0.98 7.70 -10.49
CA LYS A 152 1.62 6.39 -10.39
C LYS A 152 1.14 5.63 -9.15
N LEU A 153 1.10 6.28 -7.98
CA LEU A 153 0.57 5.71 -6.74
C LEU A 153 -0.88 5.24 -6.91
N ASN A 154 -1.76 6.07 -7.49
CA ASN A 154 -3.15 5.69 -7.74
C ASN A 154 -3.24 4.48 -8.68
N SER A 155 -2.45 4.46 -9.76
CA SER A 155 -2.40 3.32 -10.69
C SER A 155 -1.96 2.02 -9.98
N CYS A 156 -0.93 2.08 -9.14
CA CYS A 156 -0.50 0.94 -8.34
C CYS A 156 -1.59 0.49 -7.34
N PHE A 157 -2.28 1.45 -6.71
CA PHE A 157 -3.36 1.14 -5.78
C PHE A 157 -4.56 0.49 -6.48
N GLN A 158 -4.89 0.85 -7.72
CA GLN A 158 -5.95 0.16 -8.48
C GLN A 158 -5.64 -1.33 -8.68
N VAL A 159 -4.37 -1.68 -8.95
CA VAL A 159 -3.94 -3.08 -9.09
C VAL A 159 -4.14 -3.82 -7.77
N TYR A 160 -3.62 -3.28 -6.67
CA TYR A 160 -3.78 -3.85 -5.34
C TYR A 160 -5.26 -4.00 -4.93
N LYS A 161 -6.07 -2.96 -5.16
CA LYS A 161 -7.51 -2.97 -4.88
C LYS A 161 -8.21 -4.07 -5.68
N SER A 162 -7.87 -4.24 -6.96
CA SER A 162 -8.47 -5.25 -7.82
C SER A 162 -8.12 -6.67 -7.35
N GLU A 163 -6.86 -6.92 -6.99
CA GLU A 163 -6.41 -8.21 -6.44
C GLU A 163 -7.15 -8.56 -5.14
N LEU A 164 -7.27 -7.58 -4.22
CA LEU A 164 -8.02 -7.79 -2.98
C LEU A 164 -9.51 -7.99 -3.22
N MET A 165 -10.12 -7.27 -4.17
CA MET A 165 -11.53 -7.47 -4.50
C MET A 165 -11.79 -8.88 -5.03
N LEU A 166 -10.91 -9.41 -5.88
CA LEU A 166 -10.99 -10.80 -6.35
C LEU A 166 -10.88 -11.80 -5.19
N PHE A 167 -9.97 -11.55 -4.25
CA PHE A 167 -9.86 -12.35 -3.04
C PHE A 167 -11.15 -12.32 -2.21
N LEU A 168 -11.70 -11.14 -1.91
CA LEU A 168 -12.94 -10.99 -1.16
C LEU A 168 -14.14 -11.63 -1.86
N GLU A 169 -14.20 -11.58 -3.19
CA GLU A 169 -15.23 -12.28 -3.97
C GLU A 169 -15.07 -13.80 -3.90
N SER A 170 -13.84 -14.30 -3.85
CA SER A 170 -13.59 -15.74 -3.67
C SER A 170 -14.06 -16.24 -2.30
N LEU A 171 -13.95 -15.40 -1.26
CA LEU A 171 -14.49 -15.68 0.07
C LEU A 171 -16.02 -15.72 0.08
N ASN A 172 -16.68 -14.83 -0.66
CA ASN A 172 -18.15 -14.80 -0.76
C ASN A 172 -18.76 -15.99 -1.55
N LYS A 173 -17.96 -16.74 -2.30
CA LYS A 173 -18.41 -17.89 -3.10
C LYS A 173 -18.31 -19.22 -2.35
N GLN A 174 -17.75 -19.23 -1.13
CA GLN A 174 -17.68 -20.38 -0.24
C GLN A 174 -18.79 -20.33 0.80
#